data_AF-A0A6S7L027-F1
#
_entry.id   AF-A0A6S7L027-F1
#
_cell.length_a   1.000
_cell.length_b   1.000
_cell.length_c   1.000
_cell.angle_alpha   90.00
_cell.angle_beta   90.00
_cell.angle_gamma   90.00
#
_symmetry.space_group_name_H-M   'P 1'
#
loop_
_entity.id
_entity.type
_entity.pdbx_description
1 polymer ?
#
loop_
_entity_poly.entity_id
_entity_poly.type
_entity_poly.pdbx_seq_one_letter_code
_entity_poly.pdbx_strand_id
1 'polypeptide(L)'
;MASKGTPKKLYKKRSELTVSISRCRLCNCVCDPQHSKNLFGKQNQPVLCNAKFIYGGKLPQDINLPHLVCAPCERRLNNAIQLKNTISETQRVLQETICTKRCVEILPSVSRQFAGTSCRRSIDFNISGSQSESVSPTPLALHVSIF
;
A
#
# COMPACT_ATOMS: atom_id res chain seq x y z
N MET A 1 18.02 51.02 -9.56
CA MET A 1 16.83 51.85 -9.30
C MET A 1 15.68 50.94 -8.88
N ALA A 2 15.15 51.08 -7.67
CA ALA A 2 14.09 50.21 -7.16
C ALA A 2 12.71 50.66 -7.70
N SER A 3 11.95 49.73 -8.28
CA SER A 3 10.60 49.97 -8.79
C SER A 3 9.65 50.32 -7.64
N LYS A 4 9.38 51.63 -7.48
CA LYS A 4 8.40 52.19 -6.54
C LYS A 4 7.02 52.15 -7.18
N GLY A 5 6.34 51.01 -7.19
CA GLY A 5 5.03 51.00 -7.88
C GLY A 5 4.14 49.78 -7.76
N THR A 6 4.52 48.70 -7.08
CA THR A 6 3.59 47.56 -6.94
C THR A 6 2.58 47.86 -5.83
N PRO A 7 1.26 47.97 -6.11
CA PRO A 7 0.26 48.16 -5.07
C PRO A 7 0.26 46.93 -4.16
N LYS A 8 0.63 47.10 -2.89
CA LYS A 8 0.51 46.03 -1.91
C LYS A 8 -0.97 45.80 -1.66
N LYS A 9 -1.48 44.61 -1.98
CA LYS A 9 -2.85 44.22 -1.62
C LYS A 9 -2.99 44.31 -0.11
N LEU A 10 -3.77 45.28 0.36
CA LEU A 10 -4.14 45.42 1.76
C LEU A 10 -5.21 44.38 2.07
N TYR A 11 -4.79 43.23 2.56
CA TYR A 11 -5.71 42.25 3.12
C TYR A 11 -6.21 42.78 4.46
N LYS A 12 -7.53 42.78 4.66
CA LYS A 12 -8.15 43.10 5.95
C LYS A 12 -7.48 42.21 7.01
N LYS A 13 -6.85 42.81 8.02
CA LYS A 13 -6.33 42.06 9.17
C LYS A 13 -7.51 41.30 9.77
N ARG A 14 -7.44 39.96 9.72
CA ARG A 14 -8.42 39.10 10.38
C ARG A 14 -8.38 39.45 11.86
N SER A 15 -9.50 39.93 12.40
CA SER A 15 -9.62 40.28 13.81
C SER A 15 -9.19 39.10 14.69
N GLU A 16 -8.48 39.39 15.78
CA GLU A 16 -7.98 38.44 16.80
C GLU A 16 -9.10 37.72 17.59
N LEU A 17 -10.30 37.64 17.04
CA LEU A 17 -11.37 36.80 17.55
C LEU A 17 -11.07 35.37 17.11
N THR A 18 -10.24 34.68 17.89
CA THR A 18 -10.07 33.21 17.97
C THR A 18 -10.75 32.44 16.84
N VAL A 19 -10.25 32.60 15.61
CA VAL A 19 -10.71 31.78 14.50
C VAL A 19 -10.09 30.43 14.77
N SER A 20 -10.90 29.47 15.20
CA SER A 20 -10.49 28.07 15.32
C SER A 20 -9.84 27.65 14.00
N ILE A 21 -8.51 27.54 14.02
CA ILE A 21 -7.73 27.17 12.84
C ILE A 21 -8.02 25.70 12.58
N SER A 22 -8.87 25.45 11.59
CA SER A 22 -9.14 24.09 11.13
C SER A 22 -7.93 23.49 10.45
N ARG A 23 -7.67 22.22 10.75
CA ARG A 23 -6.55 21.45 10.19
C ARG A 23 -7.06 20.16 9.57
N CYS A 24 -6.35 19.70 8.55
CA CYS A 24 -6.61 18.41 7.93
C CYS A 24 -6.07 17.27 8.81
N ARG A 25 -6.86 16.22 9.01
CA ARG A 25 -6.50 15.00 9.74
C ARG A 25 -5.31 14.26 9.14
N LEU A 26 -5.12 14.35 7.83
CA LEU A 26 -4.16 13.51 7.11
C LEU A 26 -2.82 14.20 6.85
N CYS A 27 -2.83 15.52 6.61
CA CYS A 27 -1.60 16.28 6.35
C CYS A 27 -1.29 17.34 7.41
N ASN A 28 -2.17 17.55 8.38
CA ASN A 28 -2.07 18.59 9.42
C ASN A 28 -1.99 20.04 8.88
N CYS A 29 -2.09 20.25 7.57
CA CYS A 29 -2.14 21.58 6.98
C CYS A 29 -3.41 22.32 7.41
N VAL A 30 -3.28 23.65 7.58
CA VAL A 30 -4.43 24.54 7.77
C VAL A 30 -5.36 24.41 6.56
N CYS A 31 -6.65 24.23 6.83
CA CYS A 31 -7.65 24.06 5.80
C CYS A 31 -8.87 24.93 6.06
N ASP A 32 -9.50 25.40 4.99
CA ASP A 32 -10.77 26.10 5.06
C ASP A 32 -11.88 25.10 5.41
N PRO A 33 -12.63 25.30 6.50
CA PRO A 33 -13.78 24.46 6.85
C PRO A 33 -14.82 24.33 5.72
N GLN A 34 -15.00 25.35 4.89
CA GLN A 34 -15.98 25.33 3.79
C GLN A 34 -15.55 24.41 2.64
N HIS A 35 -14.25 24.18 2.50
CA HIS A 35 -13.67 23.33 1.45
C HIS A 35 -13.09 22.02 2.00
N SER A 36 -13.43 21.69 3.24
CA SER A 36 -12.98 20.47 3.92
C SER A 36 -14.19 19.65 4.34
N LYS A 37 -14.05 18.32 4.30
CA LYS A 37 -15.13 17.40 4.67
C LYS A 37 -14.88 16.84 6.05
N ASN A 38 -15.94 16.62 6.83
CA ASN A 38 -15.82 15.85 8.07
C ASN A 38 -15.54 14.38 7.75
N LEU A 39 -14.32 13.91 8.03
CA LEU A 39 -13.85 12.56 7.72
C LEU A 39 -14.71 11.47 8.40
N PHE A 40 -15.30 11.76 9.55
CA PHE A 40 -16.13 10.83 10.32
C PHE A 40 -17.63 10.96 10.03
N GLY A 41 -18.03 11.84 9.10
CA GLY A 41 -19.42 11.97 8.65
C GLY A 41 -19.92 10.72 7.92
N LYS A 42 -21.20 10.36 8.07
CA LYS A 42 -21.82 9.17 7.45
C LYS A 42 -21.67 9.15 5.92
N GLN A 43 -21.77 10.30 5.28
CA GLN A 43 -21.59 10.48 3.84
C GLN A 43 -20.14 10.30 3.37
N ASN A 44 -19.16 10.42 4.28
CA ASN A 44 -17.73 10.36 3.97
C ASN A 44 -17.11 9.01 4.38
N GLN A 45 -17.93 7.99 4.65
CA GLN A 45 -17.46 6.64 4.97
C GLN A 45 -16.51 6.06 3.91
N PRO A 46 -16.72 6.24 2.58
CA PRO A 46 -15.75 5.78 1.59
C PRO A 46 -14.36 6.40 1.79
N VAL A 47 -14.30 7.71 2.09
CA VAL A 47 -13.05 8.43 2.34
C VAL A 47 -12.38 7.93 3.63
N LEU A 48 -13.17 7.69 4.68
CA LEU A 48 -12.66 7.12 5.93
C LEU A 48 -12.11 5.69 5.73
N CYS A 49 -12.81 4.85 4.98
CA CYS A 49 -12.36 3.49 4.65
C CYS A 49 -11.05 3.53 3.85
N ASN A 50 -10.97 4.36 2.81
CA ASN A 50 -9.75 4.54 2.02
C ASN A 50 -8.59 5.02 2.90
N ALA A 51 -8.85 5.96 3.81
CA ALA A 51 -7.83 6.44 4.74
C ALA A 51 -7.35 5.32 5.68
N LYS A 52 -8.26 4.59 6.32
CA LYS A 52 -7.90 3.46 7.20
C LYS A 52 -7.06 2.41 6.46
N PHE A 53 -7.42 2.15 5.22
CA PHE A 53 -6.72 1.18 4.37
C PHE A 53 -5.32 1.64 3.98
N ILE A 54 -5.14 2.89 3.53
CA ILE A 54 -3.83 3.43 3.13
C ILE A 54 -2.90 3.63 4.33
N TYR A 55 -3.43 4.08 5.46
CA TYR A 55 -2.66 4.31 6.68
C TYR A 55 -2.53 3.08 7.58
N GLY A 56 -2.99 1.90 7.12
CA GLY A 56 -2.75 0.62 7.78
C GLY A 56 -3.44 0.42 9.13
N GLY A 57 -4.57 1.09 9.40
CA GLY A 57 -5.22 0.94 10.70
C GLY A 57 -6.45 1.79 10.96
N LYS A 58 -6.92 1.74 12.21
CA LYS A 58 -8.05 2.54 12.68
C LYS A 58 -7.62 4.01 12.82
N LEU A 59 -8.42 4.91 12.29
CA LEU A 59 -8.33 6.34 12.59
C LEU A 59 -9.25 6.63 13.78
N PRO A 60 -8.71 6.88 14.99
CA PRO A 60 -9.54 7.18 16.16
C PRO A 60 -10.25 8.52 15.97
N GLN A 61 -11.49 8.57 16.41
CA GLN A 61 -12.27 9.79 16.49
C GLN A 61 -12.13 10.34 17.92
N ASP A 62 -11.29 11.36 18.06
CA ASP A 62 -10.99 12.02 19.34
C ASP A 62 -11.28 13.53 19.19
N ILE A 63 -11.81 14.15 20.24
CA ILE A 63 -12.16 15.58 20.25
C ILE A 63 -10.93 16.50 20.11
N ASN A 64 -9.76 16.02 20.55
CA ASN A 64 -8.50 16.75 20.49
C ASN A 64 -7.79 16.60 19.14
N LEU A 65 -8.35 15.79 18.24
CA LEU A 65 -7.75 15.49 16.96
C LEU A 65 -8.54 16.13 15.81
N PRO A 66 -7.87 16.53 14.72
CA PRO A 66 -8.58 17.08 13.58
C PRO A 66 -9.57 16.07 13.00
N HIS A 67 -10.79 16.51 12.71
CA HIS A 67 -11.85 15.67 12.14
C HIS A 67 -12.12 15.99 10.67
N LEU A 68 -11.47 17.01 10.11
CA LEU A 68 -11.64 17.43 8.73
C LEU A 68 -10.60 16.79 7.82
N VAL A 69 -10.96 16.54 6.58
CA VAL A 69 -10.03 16.20 5.49
C VAL A 69 -10.10 17.29 4.43
N CYS A 70 -8.94 17.81 4.03
CA CYS A 70 -8.87 18.81 2.97
C CYS A 70 -9.02 18.17 1.58
N ALA A 71 -9.56 18.92 0.62
CA ALA A 71 -9.77 18.44 -0.74
C ALA A 71 -8.51 17.85 -1.43
N PRO A 72 -7.28 18.38 -1.22
CA PRO A 72 -6.07 17.74 -1.73
C PRO A 72 -5.82 16.33 -1.18
N CYS A 73 -6.05 16.12 0.13
CA CYS A 73 -5.85 14.81 0.76
C CYS A 73 -6.90 13.80 0.30
N GLU A 74 -8.16 14.22 0.15
CA GLU A 74 -9.21 13.38 -0.41
C GLU A 74 -8.86 12.92 -1.83
N ARG A 75 -8.42 13.85 -2.69
CA ARG A 75 -7.97 13.51 -4.06
C ARG A 75 -6.81 12.52 -4.06
N ARG A 76 -5.80 12.75 -3.20
CA ARG A 76 -4.64 11.84 -3.08
C ARG A 76 -5.05 10.44 -2.61
N LEU A 77 -5.99 10.35 -1.66
CA LEU A 77 -6.54 9.06 -1.22
C LEU A 77 -7.20 8.31 -2.38
N ASN A 78 -8.07 8.98 -3.13
CA ASN A 78 -8.75 8.34 -4.25
C ASN A 78 -7.76 7.87 -5.33
N ASN A 79 -6.75 8.68 -5.65
CA ASN A 79 -5.71 8.30 -6.58
C ASN A 79 -4.89 7.09 -6.09
N ALA A 80 -4.57 7.04 -4.79
CA ALA A 80 -3.84 5.91 -4.21
C ALA A 80 -4.64 4.60 -4.32
N ILE A 81 -5.95 4.65 -4.09
CA ILE A 81 -6.84 3.49 -4.25
C ILE A 81 -6.94 3.06 -5.71
N GLN A 82 -7.12 4.01 -6.64
CA GLN A 82 -7.14 3.70 -8.07
C GLN A 82 -5.84 3.04 -8.53
N LEU A 83 -4.69 3.60 -8.13
CA LEU A 83 -3.38 3.03 -8.44
C LEU A 83 -3.25 1.61 -7.90
N LYS A 84 -3.64 1.36 -6.64
CA LYS A 84 -3.59 0.01 -6.06
C LYS A 84 -4.45 -0.97 -6.85
N ASN A 85 -5.68 -0.59 -7.20
CA ASN A 85 -6.56 -1.44 -7.99
C ASN A 85 -5.95 -1.77 -9.36
N THR A 86 -5.35 -0.79 -10.03
CA THR A 86 -4.63 -1.00 -11.30
C THR A 86 -3.46 -1.98 -11.12
N ILE A 87 -2.68 -1.83 -10.05
CA ILE A 87 -1.56 -2.75 -9.76
C ILE A 87 -2.08 -4.17 -9.54
N SER A 88 -3.09 -4.35 -8.69
CA SER A 88 -3.66 -5.67 -8.40
C SER A 88 -4.24 -6.35 -9.63
N GLU A 89 -4.96 -5.59 -10.46
CA GLU A 89 -5.51 -6.13 -11.71
C GLU A 89 -4.40 -6.50 -12.71
N THR A 90 -3.38 -5.64 -12.84
CA THR A 90 -2.22 -5.92 -13.69
C THR A 90 -1.49 -7.18 -13.22
N GLN A 91 -1.29 -7.34 -11.91
CA GLN A 91 -0.68 -8.53 -11.33
C GLN A 91 -1.51 -9.80 -11.62
N ARG A 92 -2.84 -9.73 -11.46
CA ARG A 92 -3.76 -10.84 -11.77
C ARG A 92 -3.63 -11.28 -13.23
N VAL A 93 -3.72 -10.33 -14.17
CA VAL A 93 -3.63 -10.60 -15.61
C VAL A 93 -2.27 -11.17 -16.00
N LEU A 94 -1.18 -10.63 -15.45
CA LEU A 94 0.16 -11.14 -15.71
C LEU A 94 0.34 -12.56 -15.18
N GLN A 95 -0.18 -12.86 -13.98
CA GLN A 95 -0.11 -14.19 -13.39
C GLN A 95 -0.89 -15.22 -14.22
N GLU A 96 -2.11 -14.89 -14.64
CA GLU A 96 -2.91 -15.73 -15.53
C GLU A 96 -2.20 -15.97 -16.87
N THR A 97 -1.62 -14.93 -17.46
CA THR A 97 -0.91 -15.03 -18.74
C THR A 97 0.35 -15.89 -18.64
N ILE A 98 1.15 -15.71 -17.58
CA ILE A 98 2.38 -16.48 -17.36
C ILE A 98 2.05 -17.96 -17.09
N CYS A 99 1.06 -18.24 -16.24
CA CYS A 99 0.61 -19.61 -15.98
C CYS A 99 0.08 -20.27 -17.26
N THR A 100 -0.70 -19.56 -18.07
CA THR A 100 -1.23 -20.10 -19.33
C THR A 100 -0.12 -20.41 -20.33
N LYS A 101 0.86 -19.51 -20.50
CA LYS A 101 1.97 -19.72 -21.47
C LYS A 101 2.94 -20.82 -21.05
N ARG A 102 3.22 -20.97 -19.75
CA ARG A 102 4.13 -22.02 -19.24
C ARG A 102 3.48 -23.41 -19.17
N CYS A 103 2.16 -23.49 -18.96
CA CYS A 103 1.46 -24.78 -18.92
C CYS A 103 1.21 -25.39 -20.31
N VAL A 104 1.32 -24.62 -21.40
CA VAL A 104 1.21 -25.15 -22.77
C VAL A 104 2.52 -25.77 -23.26
N GLU A 105 3.68 -25.32 -22.78
CA GLU A 105 4.99 -25.86 -23.21
C GLU A 105 5.52 -27.01 -22.34
N ILE A 106 4.77 -27.48 -21.33
CA ILE A 106 5.11 -28.70 -20.58
C ILE A 106 3.93 -29.68 -20.63
N LEU A 107 3.60 -30.15 -21.82
CA LEU A 107 3.00 -31.48 -21.97
C LEU A 107 3.41 -32.14 -23.30
N PRO A 108 4.67 -32.60 -23.45
CA PRO A 108 4.87 -33.83 -24.19
C PRO A 108 4.38 -34.95 -23.27
N SER A 109 3.25 -35.52 -23.65
CA SER A 109 2.87 -36.90 -23.39
C SER A 109 4.08 -37.84 -23.41
N VAL A 110 4.70 -38.06 -22.25
CA VAL A 110 5.61 -39.17 -22.05
C VAL A 110 4.92 -40.13 -21.11
N SER A 111 4.29 -41.14 -21.70
CA SER A 111 4.05 -42.41 -21.02
C SER A 111 5.39 -42.89 -20.45
N ARG A 112 5.61 -42.67 -19.15
CA ARG A 112 6.69 -43.33 -18.42
C ARG A 112 6.11 -44.58 -17.78
N GLN A 113 5.92 -45.60 -18.60
CA GLN A 113 6.08 -46.97 -18.13
C GLN A 113 7.40 -47.50 -18.68
N PHE A 114 8.46 -47.36 -17.89
CA PHE A 114 9.46 -48.42 -17.76
C PHE A 114 9.93 -48.41 -16.31
N ALA A 115 9.59 -49.50 -15.62
CA ALA A 115 10.24 -49.90 -14.38
C ALA A 115 11.74 -50.07 -14.64
N GLY A 116 12.59 -49.59 -13.73
CA GLY A 116 14.04 -49.79 -13.83
C GLY A 116 14.86 -48.79 -13.01
N THR A 117 15.15 -49.20 -11.77
CA THR A 117 16.30 -48.79 -10.93
C THR A 117 16.64 -47.29 -10.77
N SER A 118 16.23 -46.78 -9.60
CA SER A 118 17.06 -46.09 -8.61
C SER A 118 18.07 -45.01 -9.07
N CYS A 119 17.71 -43.77 -8.74
CA CYS A 119 18.53 -42.60 -8.41
C CYS A 119 19.69 -42.18 -9.35
N ARG A 120 19.47 -41.06 -10.06
CA ARG A 120 20.55 -40.22 -10.59
C ARG A 120 21.39 -39.66 -9.44
N ARG A 121 22.71 -39.81 -9.58
CA ARG A 121 23.77 -39.37 -8.68
C ARG A 121 23.59 -37.91 -8.20
N SER A 122 23.53 -37.73 -6.88
CA SER A 122 23.85 -36.46 -6.24
C SER A 122 25.33 -36.15 -6.46
N ILE A 123 25.64 -34.86 -6.60
CA ILE A 123 27.01 -34.36 -6.66
C ILE A 123 27.46 -34.17 -5.21
N ASP A 124 28.31 -35.06 -4.72
CA ASP A 124 28.84 -34.97 -3.36
C ASP A 124 30.03 -34.00 -3.34
N PHE A 125 29.89 -32.86 -2.67
CA PHE A 125 31.03 -32.06 -2.25
C PHE A 125 31.49 -32.55 -0.87
N ASN A 126 32.52 -33.39 -0.87
CA ASN A 126 33.29 -33.71 0.32
C ASN A 126 34.12 -32.49 0.73
N ILE A 127 33.73 -31.80 1.80
CA ILE A 127 34.66 -31.07 2.67
C ILE A 127 34.44 -31.60 4.09
N SER A 128 35.46 -32.28 4.60
CA SER A 128 35.53 -32.86 5.93
C SER A 128 35.48 -31.78 7.01
N GLY A 129 34.68 -32.01 8.06
CA GLY A 129 34.63 -31.18 9.25
C GLY A 129 33.65 -31.71 10.32
N SER A 130 34.07 -32.78 11.00
CA SER A 130 33.77 -33.14 12.40
C SER A 130 32.41 -32.80 13.06
N GLN A 131 31.78 -33.87 13.57
CA GLN A 131 30.89 -33.99 14.75
C GLN A 131 29.37 -33.75 14.59
N SER A 132 28.67 -34.89 14.60
CA SER A 132 27.37 -35.21 15.21
C SER A 132 26.58 -34.13 15.96
N GLU A 133 25.32 -33.92 15.57
CA GLU A 133 24.14 -34.22 16.39
C GLU A 133 22.82 -34.01 15.61
N SER A 134 21.86 -34.86 15.91
CA SER A 134 20.60 -35.10 15.20
C SER A 134 19.42 -34.30 15.77
N VAL A 135 18.69 -33.51 14.97
CA VAL A 135 17.24 -33.22 15.18
C VAL A 135 16.54 -32.89 13.85
N SER A 136 15.33 -33.45 13.68
CA SER A 136 14.37 -33.46 12.57
C SER A 136 13.94 -32.12 11.94
N PRO A 137 13.45 -32.11 10.67
CA PRO A 137 12.98 -30.90 9.99
C PRO A 137 11.47 -30.64 10.21
N THR A 138 11.14 -29.42 10.64
CA THR A 138 9.78 -28.86 10.56
C THR A 138 9.72 -27.89 9.36
N PRO A 139 8.73 -27.98 8.46
CA PRO A 139 8.67 -27.07 7.31
C PRO A 139 8.14 -25.70 7.75
N LEU A 140 9.03 -24.71 7.78
CA LEU A 140 8.64 -23.29 7.87
C LEU A 140 7.96 -22.90 6.56
N ALA A 141 6.66 -22.63 6.64
CA ALA A 141 5.89 -22.03 5.58
C ALA A 141 6.49 -20.67 5.19
N LEU A 142 7.01 -20.59 3.96
CA LEU A 142 7.38 -19.34 3.31
C LEU A 142 6.10 -18.56 2.98
N HIS A 143 5.65 -17.76 3.94
CA HIS A 143 4.67 -16.71 3.70
C HIS A 143 5.41 -15.50 3.13
N VAL A 144 5.51 -15.43 1.80
CA VAL A 144 5.96 -14.22 1.12
C VAL A 144 4.77 -13.26 1.06
N SER A 145 4.62 -12.43 2.09
CA SER A 145 3.81 -11.22 2.01
C SER A 145 4.63 -10.12 1.36
N ILE A 146 4.32 -9.82 0.11
CA ILE A 146 4.69 -8.56 -0.51
C ILE A 146 3.39 -7.79 -0.78
N PHE A 147 3.18 -6.77 0.06
CA PHE A 147 2.14 -5.72 0.12
C PHE A 147 0.74 -6.05 0.67
#